data_AF-A0A9X8RDJ4-F1
#
_entry.id   AF-A0A9X8RDJ4-F1
#
_cell.length_a   1.000
_cell.length_b   1.000
_cell.length_c   1.000
_cell.angle_alpha   90.00
_cell.angle_beta   90.00
_cell.angle_gamma   90.00
#
_symmetry.space_group_name_H-M   'P 1'
#
loop_
_entity.id
_entity.type
_entity.pdbx_description
1 polymer ?
#
loop_
_entity_poly.entity_id
_entity_poly.type
_entity_poly.pdbx_seq_one_letter_code
_entity_poly.pdbx_strand_id
1 'polypeptide(L)' 'MRQVKYLNNIVEQDHLFIKKKVRFMPGFKTYETATSIVRGIEAMHMMKKGQVHQEVKSAQNRKKIIDKLFGIAS' A
#
# COMPACT_ATOMS: atom_id res chain seq x y z
N MET A 1 -17.98 -9.65 -23.32
CA MET A 1 -17.69 -8.41 -22.58
C MET A 1 -17.66 -8.69 -21.07
N ARG A 2 -16.47 -8.69 -20.43
CA ARG A 2 -16.29 -9.03 -18.99
C ARG A 2 -15.20 -8.21 -18.27
N GLN A 3 -14.50 -7.32 -18.98
CA GLN A 3 -13.35 -6.57 -18.42
C GLN A 3 -13.71 -5.76 -17.17
N VAL A 4 -14.89 -5.15 -17.13
CA VAL A 4 -15.37 -4.33 -15.99
C VAL A 4 -15.44 -5.15 -14.69
N LYS A 5 -15.89 -6.42 -14.76
CA LYS A 5 -16.00 -7.28 -13.57
C LYS A 5 -14.63 -7.67 -13.00
N TYR A 6 -13.64 -7.87 -13.86
CA TYR A 6 -12.28 -8.19 -13.44
C TYR A 6 -11.58 -6.99 -12.78
N LEU A 7 -11.70 -5.81 -13.38
CA LEU A 7 -11.16 -4.57 -12.80
C LEU A 7 -11.81 -4.24 -11.45
N ASN A 8 -13.13 -4.39 -11.34
CA ASN A 8 -13.83 -4.21 -10.08
C ASN A 8 -13.34 -5.19 -9.01
N ASN A 9 -13.10 -6.46 -9.36
CA ASN A 9 -12.56 -7.43 -8.41
C ASN A 9 -11.15 -7.04 -7.91
N ILE A 10 -10.28 -6.49 -8.76
CA ILE A 10 -8.95 -6.02 -8.31
C ILE A 10 -9.08 -4.89 -7.30
N VAL A 11 -9.90 -3.89 -7.62
CA VAL A 11 -10.12 -2.71 -6.74
C VAL A 11 -10.77 -3.15 -5.43
N GLU A 12 -11.80 -3.99 -5.48
CA GLU A 12 -12.45 -4.49 -4.27
C GLU A 12 -11.53 -5.34 -3.40
N GLN A 13 -10.67 -6.16 -3.99
CA GLN A 13 -9.69 -6.95 -3.23
C GLN A 13 -8.66 -6.06 -2.52
N ASP A 14 -8.25 -4.96 -3.15
CA ASP A 14 -7.33 -4.01 -2.55
C ASP A 14 -7.95 -3.31 -1.33
N HIS A 15 -9.20 -2.85 -1.49
CA HIS A 15 -9.97 -2.27 -0.40
C HIS A 15 -10.22 -3.26 0.74
N LEU A 16 -10.52 -4.53 0.41
CA LEU A 16 -10.71 -5.59 1.39
C LEU A 16 -9.43 -5.88 2.19
N PHE A 17 -8.26 -5.80 1.55
CA PHE A 17 -6.98 -5.97 2.24
C PHE A 17 -6.76 -4.88 3.29
N ILE A 18 -6.99 -3.61 2.93
CA ILE A 18 -6.88 -2.47 3.84
C ILE A 18 -7.90 -2.61 4.98
N LYS A 19 -9.17 -2.90 4.67
CA LYS A 19 -10.22 -3.13 5.68
C LYS A 19 -9.88 -4.24 6.67
N LYS A 20 -9.34 -5.37 6.18
CA LYS A 20 -8.90 -6.48 7.03
C LYS A 20 -7.80 -6.06 8.00
N LYS A 21 -6.82 -5.25 7.56
CA LYS A 21 -5.74 -4.75 8.41
C LYS A 21 -6.23 -3.75 9.45
N VAL A 22 -7.07 -2.80 9.03
CA VAL A 22 -7.63 -1.75 9.92
C VAL A 22 -8.57 -2.34 10.96
N ARG A 23 -9.32 -3.41 10.65
CA ARG A 23 -10.27 -4.04 11.60
C ARG A 23 -9.63 -4.51 12.91
N PHE A 24 -8.36 -4.89 12.90
CA PHE A 24 -7.64 -5.34 14.10
C PHE A 24 -6.92 -4.20 14.84
N MET A 25 -6.95 -2.98 14.31
CA MET A 25 -6.30 -1.82 14.94
C MET A 25 -7.27 -1.15 15.93
N PRO A 26 -6.78 -0.61 17.07
CA PRO A 26 -7.61 0.07 18.08
C PRO A 26 -8.16 1.44 17.64
N GLY A 27 -8.34 1.66 16.33
CA GLY A 27 -8.76 2.93 15.73
C GLY A 27 -7.62 3.93 15.55
N PHE A 28 -7.91 5.00 14.80
CA PHE A 28 -6.97 6.11 14.59
C PHE A 28 -7.41 7.32 15.40
N LYS A 29 -6.46 7.93 16.14
CA LYS A 29 -6.75 9.10 16.99
C LYS A 29 -6.95 10.39 16.19
N THR A 30 -6.29 10.53 15.03
CA THR A 30 -6.40 11.69 14.15
C THR A 30 -6.48 11.26 12.68
N TYR A 31 -7.05 12.13 11.84
CA TYR A 31 -7.14 11.90 10.40
C TYR A 31 -5.76 11.80 9.73
N GLU A 32 -4.81 12.62 10.16
CA GLU A 32 -3.43 12.59 9.64
C GLU A 32 -2.74 11.26 9.96
N THR A 33 -2.95 10.74 11.18
CA THR A 33 -2.44 9.42 11.59
C THR A 33 -3.09 8.31 10.77
N ALA A 34 -4.40 8.37 10.55
CA ALA A 34 -5.11 7.41 9.71
C ALA A 34 -4.54 7.39 8.29
N THR A 35 -4.39 8.57 7.69
CA THR A 35 -3.89 8.74 6.32
C THR A 35 -2.46 8.21 6.19
N SER A 36 -1.59 8.51 7.15
CA SER A 36 -0.19 8.06 7.14
C SER A 36 -0.09 6.54 7.26
N ILE A 37 -0.90 5.92 8.12
CA ILE A 37 -0.92 4.47 8.30
C ILE A 37 -1.49 3.77 7.06
N VAL A 38 -2.59 4.26 6.50
CA VAL A 38 -3.19 3.68 5.29
C VAL A 38 -2.22 3.77 4.11
N ARG A 39 -1.54 4.91 3.93
CA ARG A 39 -0.46 5.06 2.93
C ARG A 39 0.70 4.08 3.16
N GLY A 40 1.08 3.86 4.42
CA GLY A 40 2.03 2.81 4.83
C GLY A 40 1.63 1.41 4.36
N ILE A 41 0.39 1.03 4.66
CA ILE A 41 -0.17 -0.28 4.32
C ILE A 41 -0.25 -0.46 2.80
N GLU A 42 -0.69 0.57 2.07
CA GLU A 42 -0.79 0.58 0.61
C GLU A 42 0.60 0.44 -0.04
N ALA A 43 1.59 1.22 0.40
CA ALA A 43 2.96 1.14 -0.10
C ALA A 43 3.56 -0.26 0.09
N MET A 44 3.42 -0.85 1.29
CA MET A 44 3.88 -2.21 1.57
C MET A 44 3.17 -3.25 0.67
N HIS A 45 1.88 -3.06 0.40
CA HIS A 45 1.09 -3.96 -0.43
C HIS A 45 1.48 -3.88 -1.91
N MET A 46 1.72 -2.68 -2.44
CA MET A 46 2.24 -2.46 -3.80
C MET A 46 3.62 -3.11 -3.97
N MET A 47 4.50 -2.99 -2.96
CA MET A 47 5.81 -3.65 -2.94
C MET A 47 5.67 -5.18 -2.95
N LYS A 48 4.75 -5.73 -2.14
CA LYS A 48 4.49 -7.17 -2.09
C LYS A 48 3.92 -7.72 -3.41
N LYS A 49 3.09 -6.95 -4.10
CA LYS A 49 2.54 -7.31 -5.43
C LYS A 49 3.56 -7.19 -6.56
N GLY A 50 4.74 -6.60 -6.32
CA GLY A 50 5.72 -6.33 -7.39
C GLY A 50 5.25 -5.26 -8.37
N GLN A 51 4.29 -4.41 -7.98
CA GLN A 51 3.80 -3.29 -8.79
C GLN A 51 4.81 -2.15 -8.86
N VAL A 52 5.64 -2.02 -7.83
CA VAL A 52 6.80 -1.15 -7.84
C VAL A 52 7.88 -1.83 -8.67
N HIS A 53 8.42 -1.11 -9.66
CA HIS A 53 9.33 -1.61 -10.70
C HIS A 53 10.33 -2.65 -10.18
N GLN A 54 10.62 -3.65 -11.02
CA GLN A 54 11.37 -4.91 -10.84
C GLN A 54 12.77 -4.81 -10.17
N GLU A 55 13.18 -3.63 -9.74
CA GLU A 55 14.40 -3.31 -9.02
C GLU A 55 14.38 -3.70 -7.53
N VAL A 56 13.29 -4.28 -7.01
CA VAL A 56 13.15 -4.65 -5.60
C VAL A 56 13.97 -5.89 -5.18
N LYS A 57 14.79 -6.45 -6.09
CA LYS A 57 15.66 -7.61 -5.80
C LYS A 57 16.64 -7.34 -4.64
N SER A 58 17.05 -6.08 -4.46
CA SER A 58 17.94 -5.66 -3.37
C SER A 58 17.21 -4.89 -2.27
N ALA A 59 17.60 -5.10 -1.01
CA ALA A 59 17.09 -4.36 0.14
C ALA A 59 17.36 -2.84 0.02
N GLN A 60 18.41 -2.44 -0.71
CA GLN A 60 18.77 -1.03 -0.93
C GLN A 60 17.72 -0.30 -1.78
N ASN A 61 17.15 -0.97 -2.79
CA ASN A 61 16.14 -0.36 -3.66
C ASN A 61 14.79 -0.25 -2.95
N ARG A 62 14.47 -1.17 -2.02
CA ARG A 62 13.31 -1.02 -1.12
C ARG A 62 13.41 0.25 -0.28
N LYS A 63 14.59 0.50 0.30
CA LYS A 63 14.84 1.68 1.12
C LYS A 63 14.65 2.96 0.31
N LYS A 64 15.27 3.06 -0.88
CA LYS A 64 15.11 4.22 -1.78
C LYS A 64 13.66 4.49 -2.18
N ILE A 65 12.88 3.44 -2.42
CA ILE A 65 11.44 3.55 -2.73
C ILE A 65 10.66 4.11 -1.54
N ILE A 66 10.91 3.59 -0.34
CA ILE A 66 10.28 4.05 0.91
C ILE A 66 10.65 5.51 1.17
N ASP A 67 11.93 5.86 1.04
CA ASP A 67 12.42 7.22 1.24
C ASP A 67 11.75 8.21 0.25
N LYS A 68 11.54 7.80 -1.00
CA LYS A 68 10.81 8.59 -2.02
C LYS A 68 9.31 8.67 -1.77
N LEU A 69 8.69 7.61 -1.24
CA LEU A 69 7.24 7.54 -0.95
C LEU A 69 6.85 8.37 0.27
N PHE A 70 7.69 8.38 1.30
CA PHE A 70 7.43 9.08 2.55
C PHE A 70 8.21 10.40 2.68
N GLY A 71 9.05 10.74 1.70
CA GLY A 71 9.85 11.97 1.70
C GLY A 71 10.87 12.03 2.85
N ILE A 72 11.33 10.87 3.33
CA ILE A 72 12.15 10.77 4.55
C ILE A 72 13.62 11.11 4.27
N ALA A 73 14.09 11.03 3.02
CA ALA A 73 15.46 11.37 2.65
C ALA A 73 15.52 12.42 1.54
N SER A 74 16.16 13.56 1.84
CA SER A 74 16.95 14.35 0.89
C SER A 74 18.41 13.92 0.96
#